data_AF-W2Q2K8-F1
#
_entry.id   AF-W2Q2K8-F1
#
_cell.length_a   1.000
_cell.length_b   1.000
_cell.length_c   1.000
_cell.angle_alpha   90.00
_cell.angle_beta   90.00
_cell.angle_gamma   90.00
#
_symmetry.space_group_name_H-M   'P 1'
#
loop_
_entity.id
_entity.type
_entity.pdbx_description
1 polymer ?
#
loop_
_entity_poly.entity_id
_entity_poly.type
_entity_poly.pdbx_seq_one_letter_code
_entity_poly.pdbx_strand_id
1 'polypeptide(L)' 'MSALLGCNEMMGAIHGLTYALDNIILEVCGTIRHTERNKTKSHEQRKEDISGLVWRGGTALNELHKTR' A
#
# COMPACT_ATOMS: atom_id res chain seq x y z
N MET A 1 -14.43 20.76 -27.52
CA MET A 1 -13.34 19.77 -27.54
C MET A 1 -12.63 19.59 -26.19
N SER A 2 -12.90 20.42 -25.16
CA SER A 2 -12.18 20.37 -23.87
C SER A 2 -12.65 19.31 -22.86
N ALA A 3 -13.89 18.80 -22.97
CA ALA A 3 -14.42 17.79 -22.04
C ALA A 3 -13.83 16.37 -22.26
N LEU A 4 -13.46 16.04 -23.50
CA LEU A 4 -12.86 14.73 -23.83
C LEU A 4 -11.41 14.61 -23.33
N LEU A 5 -10.67 15.74 -23.23
CA LEU A 5 -9.30 15.74 -22.71
C LEU A 5 -9.26 15.48 -21.19
N GLY A 6 -10.15 16.13 -20.43
CA GLY A 6 -10.22 15.97 -18.97
C GLY A 6 -10.59 14.55 -18.53
N CYS A 7 -11.35 13.80 -19.34
CA CYS A 7 -11.68 12.41 -19.06
C CYS A 7 -10.45 11.48 -19.10
N ASN A 8 -9.50 11.72 -20.01
CA ASN A 8 -8.29 10.89 -20.12
C ASN A 8 -7.32 11.10 -18.96
N GLU A 9 -7.17 12.35 -18.51
CA GLU A 9 -6.32 12.67 -17.34
C GLU A 9 -6.92 12.07 -16.05
N MET A 10 -8.24 12.17 -15.89
CA MET A 10 -8.95 11.56 -14.77
C MET A 10 -8.87 10.03 -14.79
N MET A 11 -8.98 9.39 -15.96
CA MET A 11 -8.85 7.94 -16.11
C MET A 11 -7.41 7.45 -15.81
N GLY A 12 -6.40 8.24 -16.19
CA GLY A 12 -4.98 7.95 -15.90
C GLY A 12 -4.66 8.05 -14.41
N ALA A 13 -5.17 9.08 -13.74
CA ALA A 13 -5.02 9.24 -12.29
C ALA A 13 -5.69 8.09 -11.51
N ILE A 14 -6.87 7.64 -11.94
CA ILE A 14 -7.57 6.49 -11.34
C ILE A 14 -6.74 5.21 -11.49
N HIS A 15 -6.18 4.94 -12.67
CA HIS A 15 -5.32 3.77 -12.89
C HIS A 15 -4.02 3.82 -12.07
N GLY A 16 -3.40 4.99 -11.94
CA GLY A 16 -2.21 5.17 -11.10
C GLY A 16 -2.51 4.88 -9.63
N LEU A 17 -3.67 5.32 -9.15
CA LEU A 17 -4.14 5.09 -7.78
C LEU A 17 -4.48 3.62 -7.52
N THR A 18 -5.20 2.94 -8.42
CA THR A 18 -5.50 1.51 -8.26
C THR A 18 -4.23 0.67 -8.28
N TYR A 19 -3.28 0.96 -9.17
CA TYR A 19 -1.99 0.27 -9.21
C TYR A 19 -1.17 0.45 -7.92
N ALA A 20 -1.15 1.67 -7.37
CA ALA A 20 -0.47 1.95 -6.12
C ALA A 20 -1.12 1.22 -4.94
N LEU A 21 -2.46 1.16 -4.91
CA LEU A 21 -3.21 0.43 -3.88
C LEU A 21 -2.96 -1.09 -3.96
N ASP A 22 -2.94 -1.67 -5.16
CA ASP A 22 -2.63 -3.09 -5.35
C ASP A 22 -1.25 -3.45 -4.80
N ASN A 23 -0.23 -2.61 -5.01
CA ASN A 23 1.11 -2.85 -4.47
C ASN A 23 1.13 -2.82 -2.93
N ILE A 24 0.44 -1.88 -2.30
CA ILE A 24 0.34 -1.80 -0.84
C ILE A 24 -0.40 -3.03 -0.29
N ILE A 25 -1.49 -3.44 -0.93
CA ILE A 25 -2.27 -4.62 -0.52
C ILE A 25 -1.40 -5.88 -0.62
N LEU A 26 -0.64 -6.05 -1.70
CA LEU A 26 0.24 -7.21 -1.88
C LEU A 26 1.37 -7.23 -0.83
N GLU A 27 1.96 -6.09 -0.49
CA GLU A 27 3.01 -5.98 0.53
C GLU A 27 2.48 -6.33 1.94
N VAL A 28 1.30 -5.81 2.29
CA VAL A 28 0.62 -6.11 3.57
C VAL A 28 0.22 -7.58 3.66
N CYS A 29 -0.45 -8.11 2.62
CA CYS A 29 -0.86 -9.52 2.58
C CYS A 29 0.34 -10.46 2.62
N GLY A 30 1.42 -10.12 1.91
CA GLY A 30 2.67 -10.88 1.90
C GLY A 30 3.32 -10.92 3.29
N THR A 31 3.36 -9.77 3.98
CA THR A 31 3.94 -9.68 5.32
C THR A 31 3.12 -10.44 6.35
N ILE A 32 1.78 -10.34 6.32
CA ILE A 32 0.90 -11.13 7.20
C ILE A 32 1.12 -12.63 6.97
N ARG A 33 1.17 -13.07 5.70
CA ARG A 33 1.42 -14.47 5.34
C ARG A 33 2.79 -14.98 5.81
N HIS A 34 3.83 -14.15 5.74
CA HIS A 34 5.16 -14.49 6.27
C HIS A 34 5.17 -14.58 7.80
N THR A 35 4.49 -13.67 8.48
CA THR A 35 4.35 -13.66 9.94
C THR A 35 3.59 -14.90 10.42
N GLU A 36 2.53 -15.30 9.73
CA GLU A 36 1.78 -16.54 10.03
C GLU A 36 2.59 -17.81 9.78
N ARG A 37 3.49 -17.83 8.78
CA ARG A 37 4.39 -18.97 8.55
C ARG A 37 5.53 -19.07 9.58
N ASN A 38 5.96 -17.94 10.15
CA ASN A 38 7.02 -17.87 11.16
C ASN A 38 6.46 -17.88 12.60
N LYS A 39 5.57 -18.83 12.92
CA LYS A 39 4.94 -19.00 14.24
C LYS A 39 5.91 -19.23 15.41
N THR A 40 7.18 -19.50 15.15
CA THR A 40 8.25 -19.66 16.14
C THR A 40 8.90 -18.34 16.59
N LYS A 41 8.54 -17.20 16.01
CA LYS A 41 9.02 -15.89 16.45
C LYS A 41 8.46 -15.52 17.84
N SER A 42 9.28 -14.83 18.63
CA SER A 42 8.86 -14.29 19.92
C SER A 42 7.67 -13.33 19.78
N HIS A 43 6.91 -13.16 20.86
CA HIS A 43 5.79 -12.23 20.90
C HIS A 43 6.26 -10.77 20.66
N GLU A 44 7.49 -10.43 21.05
CA GLU A 44 8.12 -9.15 20.75
C GLU A 44 8.41 -8.98 19.25
N GLN A 45 9.06 -9.95 18.62
CA GLN A 45 9.40 -9.86 17.19
C GLN A 45 8.16 -9.76 16.30
N ARG A 46 7.07 -10.46 16.62
CA ARG A 46 5.80 -10.31 15.87
C ARG A 46 5.21 -8.91 16.01
N LYS A 47 5.32 -8.30 17.18
CA LYS A 47 4.84 -6.93 17.43
C LYS A 47 5.66 -5.90 16.66
N GLU A 48 6.97 -6.11 16.58
CA GLU A 48 7.91 -5.29 15.82
C GLU A 48 7.67 -5.42 14.30
N ASP A 49 7.49 -6.65 13.80
CA ASP A 49 7.19 -6.94 12.39
C ASP A 49 5.88 -6.25 11.93
N ILE A 50 4.82 -6.34 12.75
CA ILE A 50 3.52 -5.71 12.45
C ILE A 50 3.61 -4.19 12.56
N SER A 51 4.27 -3.66 13.61
CA SER A 51 4.41 -2.22 13.79
C SER A 51 5.22 -1.58 12.65
N GLY A 52 6.29 -2.25 12.20
CA GLY A 52 7.08 -1.82 11.05
C GLY A 52 6.30 -1.88 9.74
N LEU A 53 5.43 -2.89 9.56
CA LEU A 53 4.54 -2.97 8.40
C LEU A 53 3.54 -1.81 8.36
N VAL A 54 2.87 -1.54 9.48
CA VAL A 54 1.90 -0.43 9.60
C VAL A 54 2.57 0.90 9.31
N TRP A 55 3.78 1.11 9.82
CA TRP A 55 4.57 2.31 9.55
C TRP A 55 4.89 2.47 8.05
N ARG A 56 5.38 1.41 7.39
CA ARG A 56 5.72 1.45 5.96
C ARG A 56 4.48 1.67 5.08
N GLY A 57 3.40 0.93 5.36
CA GLY A 57 2.14 1.09 4.65
C GLY A 57 1.54 2.50 4.82
N GLY A 58 1.56 3.03 6.05
CA GLY A 58 1.12 4.39 6.34
C GLY A 58 1.97 5.46 5.65
N THR A 59 3.29 5.27 5.59
CA THR A 59 4.21 6.18 4.88
C THR A 59 3.93 6.18 3.38
N ALA A 60 3.78 5.01 2.75
CA ALA A 60 3.44 4.91 1.32
C ALA A 60 2.10 5.59 0.99
N LEU A 61 1.08 5.39 1.84
CA LEU A 61 -0.22 6.03 1.70
C LEU A 61 -0.11 7.56 1.81
N ASN A 62 0.71 8.04 2.75
CA ASN A 62 0.95 9.46 2.98
C ASN A 62 1.71 10.12 1.82
N GLU A 63 2.68 9.45 1.21
CA GLU A 63 3.38 9.97 0.03
C GLU A 63 2.46 10.04 -1.19
N LEU A 64 1.59 9.04 -1.39
CA LEU A 64 0.54 9.10 -2.43
C LEU A 64 -0.45 10.25 -2.20
N HIS A 65 -0.78 10.55 -0.94
CA HIS A 65 -1.68 11.65 -0.59
C HIS A 65 -1.08 13.03 -0.92
N LYS A 66 0.24 13.21 -0.75
CA LYS A 66 0.94 14.48 -1.03
C LYS A 66 1.20 14.74 -2.52
N THR A 67 1.22 13.68 -3.34
CA THR A 67 1.31 13.81 -4.80
C THR A 67 -0.01 14.23 -5.46
N ARG A 68 -1.04 14.54 -4.67
CA ARG A 68 -2.34 15.05 -5.13
C ARG A 68 -2.47 16.55 -4.92
#